data_AF-A0A0U0WF01-F1
#
_entry.id   AF-A0A0U0WF01-F1
#
_cell.length_a   1.000
_cell.length_b   1.000
_cell.length_c   1.000
_cell.angle_alpha   90.00
_cell.angle_beta   90.00
_cell.angle_gamma   90.00
#
_symmetry.space_group_name_H-M   'P 1'
#
loop_
_entity.id
_entity.type
_entity.pdbx_description
1 polymer ?
#
loop_
_entity_poly.entity_id
_entity_poly.type
_entity_poly.pdbx_seq_one_letter_code
_entity_poly.pdbx_strand_id
1 'polypeptide(L)'
;MGRTARRTYELSEVSIVPSRRTRSSQDVSTAWQLDAYRFEIPVIAHPTDALVSPEFAIELGRLGGLGVLNGEGLIGRHADVQGKVAQLVEAATKEPEPSAAIRLLQELHAAPLNPDLLGSAVARIREAGVTTAVRVSPQNAQALTPVRRGWVAAELAMASGDGRAAVRHATEAVRLARAMVRPSARHRVKSDVVLAAALCSAGDIERARAVAEASLGDAGRLGLLPLRWALACLLIDIGSVTFQPRKLLEIRDICAGEIRHAGATWRSA
;
A
#
# COMPACT_ATOMS: atom_id res chain seq x y z
N MET A 1 -20.79 41.13 -19.67
CA MET A 1 -19.56 41.05 -18.87
C MET A 1 -19.80 40.06 -17.74
N GLY A 2 -19.14 38.90 -17.72
CA GLY A 2 -19.52 37.83 -16.77
C GLY A 2 -18.54 36.66 -16.75
N ARG A 3 -17.26 36.91 -16.46
CA ARG A 3 -16.30 35.86 -16.12
C ARG A 3 -15.75 36.12 -14.73
N THR A 4 -15.81 35.11 -13.88
CA THR A 4 -15.20 35.09 -12.55
C THR A 4 -14.13 34.01 -12.53
N ALA A 5 -13.08 34.24 -11.74
CA ALA A 5 -12.04 33.26 -11.47
C ALA A 5 -11.77 33.23 -9.95
N ARG A 6 -11.44 32.05 -9.44
CA ARG A 6 -11.04 31.87 -8.04
C ARG A 6 -9.57 32.23 -7.90
N ARG A 7 -9.26 33.15 -6.98
CA ARG A 7 -7.88 33.45 -6.60
C ARG A 7 -7.23 32.21 -5.94
N THR A 8 -6.02 31.91 -6.35
CA THR A 8 -5.17 30.84 -5.80
C THR A 8 -3.86 31.46 -5.30
N TYR A 9 -3.09 30.69 -4.53
CA TYR A 9 -1.84 31.12 -3.91
C TYR A 9 -0.81 29.99 -3.99
N GLU A 10 0.43 30.33 -4.31
CA GLU A 10 1.59 29.45 -4.23
C GLU A 10 2.19 29.42 -2.82
N LEU A 11 3.03 28.41 -2.52
CA LEU A 11 3.72 28.35 -1.22
C LEU A 11 4.62 29.58 -0.98
N SER A 12 5.18 30.18 -2.03
CA SER A 12 5.99 31.41 -1.94
C SER A 12 5.17 32.66 -1.56
N GLU A 13 3.84 32.59 -1.67
CA GLU A 13 2.93 33.68 -1.32
C GLU A 13 2.39 33.57 0.12
N VAL A 14 2.78 32.52 0.86
CA VAL A 14 2.30 32.24 2.21
C VAL A 14 3.47 32.10 3.18
N SER A 15 3.35 32.76 4.34
CA SER A 15 4.33 32.66 5.44
C SER A 15 3.65 32.23 6.73
N ILE A 16 4.32 31.40 7.52
CA ILE A 16 3.87 31.01 8.86
C ILE A 16 4.29 32.10 9.85
N VAL A 17 3.35 32.59 10.67
CA VAL A 17 3.62 33.59 11.71
C VAL A 17 3.46 32.95 13.10
N PRO A 18 4.54 32.76 13.88
CA PRO A 18 4.45 32.25 15.24
C PRO A 18 3.78 33.29 16.17
N SER A 19 2.54 33.04 16.60
CA SER A 19 1.79 33.94 17.50
C SER A 19 1.68 33.43 18.95
N ARG A 20 2.14 32.20 19.22
CA ARG A 20 2.10 31.57 20.54
C ARG A 20 3.48 31.59 21.21
N ARG A 21 3.52 31.37 22.52
CA ARG A 21 4.79 31.21 23.26
C ARG A 21 5.62 30.08 22.61
N THR A 22 6.89 30.37 22.36
CA THR A 22 7.85 29.42 21.78
C THR A 22 7.97 28.15 22.62
N ARG A 23 8.32 27.06 21.95
CA ARG A 23 8.66 25.76 22.53
C ARG A 23 10.06 25.37 22.05
N SER A 24 10.73 24.52 22.81
CA SER A 24 11.99 23.94 22.34
C SER A 24 11.70 23.09 21.11
N SER A 25 12.57 23.15 20.10
CA SER A 25 12.50 22.21 18.97
C SER A 25 12.68 20.77 19.41
N GLN A 26 13.35 20.53 20.54
CA GLN A 26 13.52 19.20 21.15
C GLN A 26 12.20 18.62 21.68
N ASP A 27 11.20 19.47 21.94
CA ASP A 27 9.86 19.05 22.42
C ASP A 27 8.89 18.78 21.25
N VAL A 28 9.33 18.93 20.01
CA VAL A 28 8.51 18.75 18.81
C VAL A 28 8.73 17.36 18.24
N SER A 29 7.65 16.58 18.11
CA SER A 29 7.67 15.31 17.41
C SER A 29 7.41 15.49 15.92
N THR A 30 8.26 14.89 15.10
CA THR A 30 8.05 14.74 13.65
C THR A 30 7.44 13.39 13.29
N ALA A 31 7.10 12.55 14.29
CA ALA A 31 6.56 11.23 14.04
C ALA A 31 5.27 11.34 13.23
N TRP A 32 5.16 10.50 12.20
CA TRP A 32 4.05 10.51 11.27
C TRP A 32 3.41 9.13 11.20
N GLN A 33 2.09 9.09 11.35
CA GLN A 33 1.30 7.87 11.18
C GLN A 33 0.51 7.95 9.89
N LEU A 34 0.74 6.99 8.99
CA LEU A 34 -0.03 6.79 7.76
C LEU A 34 -0.64 5.40 7.80
N ASP A 35 -1.96 5.33 7.94
CA ASP A 35 -2.69 4.07 8.14
C ASP A 35 -2.13 3.29 9.36
N ALA A 36 -1.78 2.01 9.19
CA ALA A 36 -1.14 1.18 10.20
C ALA A 36 0.38 1.38 10.30
N TYR A 37 0.99 2.21 9.45
CA TYR A 37 2.44 2.43 9.40
C TYR A 37 2.85 3.67 10.17
N ARG A 38 3.99 3.58 10.86
CA ARG A 38 4.59 4.67 11.62
C ARG A 38 5.97 4.99 11.06
N PHE A 39 6.25 6.28 10.99
CA PHE A 39 7.47 6.88 10.48
C PHE A 39 7.98 7.88 11.51
N GLU A 40 9.30 8.08 11.59
CA GLU A 40 9.91 9.05 12.49
C GLU A 40 9.88 10.46 11.89
N ILE A 41 9.80 10.55 10.56
CA ILE A 41 9.71 11.81 9.82
C ILE A 41 8.60 11.75 8.75
N PRO A 42 7.92 12.87 8.44
CA PRO A 42 6.85 12.92 7.45
C PRO A 42 7.42 13.06 6.02
N VAL A 43 8.38 12.20 5.65
CA VAL A 43 9.11 12.28 4.37
C VAL A 43 8.83 11.03 3.53
N ILE A 44 8.33 11.26 2.32
CA ILE A 44 8.16 10.24 1.28
C ILE A 44 9.03 10.62 0.10
N ALA A 45 9.85 9.70 -0.39
CA ALA A 45 10.63 9.93 -1.60
C ALA A 45 9.72 9.95 -2.85
N HIS A 46 9.98 10.89 -3.75
CA HIS A 46 9.35 10.87 -5.07
C HIS A 46 9.77 9.58 -5.80
N PRO A 47 8.83 8.77 -6.34
CA PRO A 47 9.13 7.48 -6.92
C PRO A 47 9.74 7.62 -8.33
N THR A 48 11.02 7.95 -8.38
CA THR A 48 11.83 8.07 -9.60
C THR A 48 13.10 7.23 -9.47
N ASP A 49 13.49 6.56 -10.55
CA ASP A 49 14.74 5.78 -10.61
C ASP A 49 16.00 6.67 -10.53
N ALA A 50 15.86 7.99 -10.69
CA ALA A 50 16.94 8.95 -10.49
C ALA A 50 17.34 9.11 -9.00
N LEU A 51 16.48 8.70 -8.08
CA LEU A 51 16.71 8.80 -6.63
C LEU A 51 16.60 7.43 -5.96
N VAL A 52 15.52 6.70 -6.24
CA VAL A 52 15.10 5.57 -5.43
C VAL A 52 15.57 4.25 -6.03
N SER A 53 16.75 3.79 -5.63
CA SER A 53 17.16 2.39 -5.72
C SER A 53 16.59 1.56 -4.55
N PRO A 54 16.68 0.21 -4.59
CA PRO A 54 16.36 -0.62 -3.41
C PRO A 54 17.18 -0.22 -2.18
N GLU A 55 18.48 0.07 -2.35
CA GLU A 55 19.38 0.50 -1.27
C GLU A 55 18.96 1.86 -0.70
N PHE A 56 18.62 2.82 -1.57
CA PHE A 56 18.12 4.12 -1.13
C PHE A 56 16.81 3.98 -0.34
N ALA A 57 15.87 3.15 -0.82
CA ALA A 57 14.60 2.94 -0.13
C ALA A 57 14.78 2.29 1.25
N ILE A 58 15.73 1.35 1.37
CA ILE A 58 16.10 0.72 2.64
C ILE A 58 16.69 1.77 3.59
N GLU A 59 17.63 2.58 3.11
CA GLU A 59 18.31 3.55 3.95
C GLU A 59 17.35 4.65 4.43
N LEU A 60 16.51 5.18 3.54
CA LEU A 60 15.47 6.13 3.94
C LEU A 60 14.50 5.52 4.97
N GLY A 61 14.15 4.24 4.83
CA GLY A 61 13.35 3.50 5.79
C GLY A 61 14.01 3.40 7.18
N ARG A 62 15.31 3.15 7.23
CA ARG A 62 16.09 3.13 8.50
C ARG A 62 16.20 4.51 9.14
N LEU A 63 16.27 5.57 8.33
CA LEU A 63 16.23 6.96 8.78
C LEU A 63 14.80 7.43 9.16
N GLY A 64 13.81 6.54 9.07
CA GLY A 64 12.44 6.77 9.53
C GLY A 64 11.52 7.46 8.52
N GLY A 65 11.93 7.56 7.26
CA GLY A 65 11.08 8.00 6.14
C GLY A 65 10.50 6.83 5.33
N LEU A 66 9.90 7.14 4.17
CA LEU A 66 9.34 6.15 3.25
C LEU A 66 9.97 6.22 1.86
N GLY A 67 10.75 5.20 1.51
CA GLY A 67 11.20 4.97 0.14
C GLY A 67 10.11 4.34 -0.73
N VAL A 68 9.86 4.91 -1.91
CA VAL A 68 8.82 4.44 -2.84
C VAL A 68 9.46 4.08 -4.18
N LEU A 69 9.46 2.79 -4.53
CA LEU A 69 9.96 2.37 -5.85
C LEU A 69 9.04 2.85 -6.97
N ASN A 70 9.62 3.19 -8.12
CA ASN A 70 8.86 3.31 -9.36
C ASN A 70 8.60 1.93 -9.97
N GLY A 71 7.39 1.38 -9.80
CA GLY A 71 7.04 0.04 -10.27
C GLY A 71 7.04 -0.12 -11.79
N GLU A 72 7.05 0.98 -12.53
CA GLU A 72 7.09 1.00 -14.00
C GLU A 72 8.38 1.62 -14.54
N GLY A 73 9.33 1.87 -13.66
CA GLY A 73 10.63 2.47 -13.93
C GLY A 73 11.64 1.49 -14.50
N LEU A 74 12.91 1.87 -14.41
CA LEU A 74 14.03 1.06 -14.88
C LEU A 74 14.20 -0.23 -14.06
N ILE A 75 13.88 -0.20 -12.75
CA ILE A 75 13.98 -1.37 -11.85
C ILE A 75 13.20 -2.57 -12.38
N GLY A 76 12.03 -2.33 -12.99
CA GLY A 76 11.21 -3.39 -13.56
C GLY A 76 11.60 -3.78 -14.99
N ARG A 77 12.59 -3.13 -15.62
CA ARG A 77 12.87 -3.27 -17.07
C ARG A 77 14.30 -3.71 -17.37
N HIS A 78 15.26 -3.36 -16.52
CA HIS A 78 16.68 -3.59 -16.74
C HIS A 78 17.30 -4.28 -15.52
N ALA A 79 18.11 -5.33 -15.75
CA ALA A 79 18.83 -5.99 -14.68
C ALA A 79 19.95 -5.09 -14.10
N ASP A 80 20.64 -4.34 -14.95
CA ASP A 80 21.67 -3.37 -14.57
C ASP A 80 21.12 -1.93 -14.63
N VAL A 81 20.32 -1.55 -13.64
CA VAL A 81 19.74 -0.20 -13.54
C VAL A 81 20.83 0.86 -13.40
N GLN A 82 21.87 0.60 -12.60
CA GLN A 82 22.93 1.57 -12.32
C GLN A 82 23.72 1.89 -13.58
N GLY A 83 24.06 0.89 -14.40
CA GLY A 83 24.67 1.11 -15.71
C GLY A 83 23.79 1.95 -16.64
N LYS A 84 22.46 1.74 -16.63
CA LYS A 84 21.53 2.57 -17.44
C LYS A 84 21.45 4.02 -16.95
N VAL A 85 21.45 4.23 -15.63
CA VAL A 85 21.48 5.58 -15.04
C VAL A 85 22.80 6.28 -15.37
N ALA A 86 23.93 5.57 -15.32
CA ALA A 86 25.23 6.13 -15.70
C ALA A 86 25.26 6.60 -17.17
N GLN A 87 24.69 5.80 -18.09
CA GLN A 87 24.54 6.18 -19.51
C GLN A 87 23.68 7.44 -19.68
N LEU A 88 22.59 7.56 -18.90
CA LEU A 88 21.73 8.75 -18.89
C LEU A 88 22.45 10.00 -18.39
N VAL A 89 23.21 9.88 -17.29
CA VAL A 89 23.99 10.99 -16.73
C VAL A 89 25.06 11.44 -17.72
N GLU A 90 25.76 10.49 -18.36
CA GLU A 90 26.73 10.79 -19.40
C GLU A 90 26.11 11.54 -20.58
N ALA A 91 24.97 11.05 -21.10
CA ALA A 91 24.24 11.71 -22.19
C ALA A 91 23.78 13.13 -21.80
N ALA A 92 23.28 13.31 -20.58
CA ALA A 92 22.83 14.60 -20.06
C ALA A 92 23.98 15.59 -19.81
N THR A 93 25.21 15.10 -19.59
CA THR A 93 26.38 15.94 -19.32
C THR A 93 27.10 16.35 -20.62
N LYS A 94 27.01 15.54 -21.68
CA LYS A 94 27.67 15.80 -22.97
C LYS A 94 27.04 16.92 -23.78
N GLU A 95 25.71 17.04 -23.73
CA GLU A 95 24.97 18.01 -24.53
C GLU A 95 24.25 19.02 -23.62
N PRO A 96 24.33 20.33 -23.89
CA PRO A 96 23.57 21.34 -23.12
C PRO A 96 22.06 21.16 -23.27
N GLU A 97 21.61 20.67 -24.43
CA GLU A 97 20.21 20.38 -24.71
C GLU A 97 19.84 18.97 -24.24
N PRO A 98 18.71 18.78 -23.52
CA PRO A 98 18.37 17.50 -22.93
C PRO A 98 17.86 16.46 -23.96
N SER A 99 17.83 16.80 -25.25
CA SER A 99 17.22 15.97 -26.30
C SER A 99 17.81 14.56 -26.36
N ALA A 100 19.13 14.41 -26.25
CA ALA A 100 19.79 13.10 -26.25
C ALA A 100 19.40 12.27 -25.00
N ALA A 101 19.43 12.88 -23.82
CA ALA A 101 19.04 12.23 -22.57
C ALA A 101 17.55 11.85 -22.55
N ILE A 102 16.67 12.71 -23.08
CA ILE A 102 15.24 12.44 -23.20
C ILE A 102 14.99 11.24 -24.12
N ARG A 103 15.66 11.18 -25.28
CA ARG A 103 15.53 10.06 -26.22
C ARG A 103 15.99 8.75 -25.58
N LEU A 104 17.14 8.76 -24.92
CA LEU A 104 17.64 7.58 -24.20
C LEU A 104 16.69 7.15 -23.07
N LEU A 105 16.13 8.10 -22.32
CA LEU A 105 15.16 7.80 -21.26
C LEU A 105 13.89 7.14 -21.82
N GLN A 106 13.41 7.60 -22.98
CA GLN A 106 12.27 7.00 -23.70
C GLN A 106 12.59 5.57 -24.14
N GLU A 107 13.77 5.34 -24.75
CA GLU A 107 14.22 4.01 -25.17
C GLU A 107 14.30 3.04 -23.99
N LEU A 108 14.86 3.48 -22.86
CA LEU A 108 14.97 2.66 -21.65
C LEU A 108 13.59 2.33 -21.06
N HIS A 109 12.61 3.24 -21.12
CA HIS A 109 11.24 2.99 -20.67
C HIS A 109 10.40 2.18 -21.66
N ALA A 110 10.80 2.09 -22.94
CA ALA A 110 10.12 1.28 -23.95
C ALA A 110 10.36 -0.22 -23.76
N ALA A 111 11.45 -0.62 -23.10
CA ALA A 111 11.72 -2.02 -22.75
C ALA A 111 10.55 -2.60 -21.93
N PRO A 112 10.08 -3.83 -22.21
CA PRO A 112 8.93 -4.40 -21.51
C PRO A 112 9.20 -4.58 -20.00
N LEU A 113 8.15 -4.47 -19.18
CA LEU A 113 8.27 -4.78 -17.76
C LEU A 113 8.48 -6.29 -17.57
N ASN A 114 9.47 -6.61 -16.74
CA ASN A 114 9.74 -7.92 -16.20
C ASN A 114 9.30 -7.96 -14.72
N PRO A 115 8.18 -8.64 -14.39
CA PRO A 115 7.67 -8.76 -13.03
C PRO A 115 8.67 -9.38 -12.03
N ASP A 116 9.63 -10.18 -12.51
CA ASP A 116 10.58 -10.87 -11.65
C ASP A 116 11.68 -9.92 -11.16
N LEU A 117 12.10 -8.97 -12.00
CA LEU A 117 13.04 -7.92 -11.60
C LEU A 117 12.41 -7.02 -10.53
N LEU A 118 11.18 -6.55 -10.77
CA LEU A 118 10.45 -5.75 -9.78
C LEU A 118 10.18 -6.55 -8.50
N GLY A 119 9.77 -7.81 -8.64
CA GLY A 119 9.51 -8.70 -7.50
C GLY A 119 10.75 -8.90 -6.63
N SER A 120 11.94 -9.05 -7.25
CA SER A 120 13.21 -9.18 -6.55
C SER A 120 13.59 -7.90 -5.79
N ALA A 121 13.40 -6.73 -6.42
CA ALA A 121 13.63 -5.44 -5.76
C ALA A 121 12.72 -5.22 -4.54
N VAL A 122 11.43 -5.56 -4.67
CA VAL A 122 10.45 -5.50 -3.57
C VAL A 122 10.80 -6.49 -2.46
N ALA A 123 11.21 -7.71 -2.80
CA ALA A 123 11.63 -8.71 -1.83
C ALA A 123 12.83 -8.23 -1.00
N ARG A 124 13.82 -7.63 -1.65
CA ARG A 124 15.01 -7.10 -0.98
C ARG A 124 14.70 -6.01 0.04
N ILE A 125 13.81 -5.05 -0.29
CA ILE A 125 13.38 -4.01 0.66
C ILE A 125 12.64 -4.65 1.84
N ARG A 126 11.75 -5.60 1.57
CA ARG A 126 10.99 -6.32 2.60
C ARG A 126 11.91 -7.09 3.54
N GLU A 127 12.93 -7.78 3.02
CA GLU A 127 13.90 -8.55 3.80
C GLU A 127 14.76 -7.68 4.71
N ALA A 128 14.98 -6.42 4.34
CA ALA A 128 15.65 -5.43 5.18
C ALA A 128 14.80 -4.95 6.38
N GLY A 129 13.54 -5.37 6.48
CA GLY A 129 12.66 -5.08 7.61
C GLY A 129 12.02 -3.69 7.61
N VAL A 130 12.17 -2.91 6.52
CA VAL A 130 11.54 -1.59 6.40
C VAL A 130 10.22 -1.66 5.64
N THR A 131 9.37 -0.63 5.81
CA THR A 131 8.12 -0.50 5.05
C THR A 131 8.40 -0.45 3.55
N THR A 132 7.76 -1.35 2.79
CA THR A 132 7.92 -1.41 1.33
C THR A 132 6.77 -0.68 0.64
N ALA A 133 7.10 0.28 -0.23
CA ALA A 133 6.12 0.97 -1.06
C ALA A 133 6.54 0.98 -2.54
N VAL A 134 5.54 0.87 -3.42
CA VAL A 134 5.72 0.86 -4.87
C VAL A 134 4.63 1.73 -5.50
N ARG A 135 5.03 2.66 -6.36
CA ARG A 135 4.11 3.45 -7.17
C ARG A 135 3.82 2.72 -8.47
N VAL A 136 2.55 2.69 -8.84
CA VAL A 136 2.07 2.30 -10.18
C VAL A 136 1.16 3.41 -10.72
N SER A 137 1.14 3.56 -12.04
CA SER A 137 0.35 4.53 -12.76
C SER A 137 -1.13 4.13 -12.75
N PRO A 138 -2.05 5.09 -12.76
CA PRO A 138 -3.48 4.80 -12.86
C PRO A 138 -3.83 3.89 -14.05
N GLN A 139 -3.16 4.10 -15.19
CA GLN A 139 -3.38 3.37 -16.44
C GLN A 139 -3.01 1.89 -16.32
N ASN A 140 -1.93 1.58 -15.59
CA ASN A 140 -1.41 0.22 -15.47
C ASN A 140 -1.78 -0.47 -14.16
N ALA A 141 -2.39 0.23 -13.19
CA ALA A 141 -2.79 -0.35 -11.90
C ALA A 141 -3.68 -1.59 -12.07
N GLN A 142 -4.57 -1.61 -13.06
CA GLN A 142 -5.42 -2.77 -13.34
C GLN A 142 -4.62 -3.99 -13.82
N ALA A 143 -3.59 -3.80 -14.65
CA ALA A 143 -2.77 -4.89 -15.17
C ALA A 143 -1.75 -5.38 -14.13
N LEU A 144 -1.09 -4.46 -13.42
CA LEU A 144 -0.02 -4.77 -12.47
C LEU A 144 -0.53 -5.18 -11.09
N THR A 145 -1.69 -4.66 -10.67
CA THR A 145 -2.24 -4.90 -9.33
C THR A 145 -3.74 -5.24 -9.34
N PRO A 146 -4.20 -6.19 -10.19
CA PRO A 146 -5.62 -6.44 -10.41
C PRO A 146 -6.39 -6.79 -9.13
N VAL A 147 -5.80 -7.67 -8.30
CA VAL A 147 -6.40 -8.10 -7.03
C VAL A 147 -6.55 -6.93 -6.05
N ARG A 148 -5.48 -6.14 -5.87
CA ARG A 148 -5.47 -4.99 -4.94
C ARG A 148 -6.42 -3.89 -5.38
N ARG A 149 -6.49 -3.62 -6.70
CA ARG A 149 -7.49 -2.70 -7.26
C ARG A 149 -8.92 -3.16 -6.93
N GLY A 150 -9.19 -4.46 -7.02
CA GLY A 150 -10.47 -5.04 -6.61
C GLY A 150 -10.79 -4.81 -5.13
N TRP A 151 -9.79 -4.95 -4.24
CA TRP A 151 -9.97 -4.64 -2.81
C TRP A 151 -10.33 -3.18 -2.58
N VAL A 152 -9.55 -2.26 -3.14
CA VAL A 152 -9.78 -0.81 -2.98
C VAL A 152 -11.14 -0.42 -3.56
N ALA A 153 -11.52 -0.95 -4.73
CA ALA A 153 -12.83 -0.68 -5.32
C ALA A 153 -13.97 -1.20 -4.44
N ALA A 154 -13.82 -2.38 -3.82
CA ALA A 154 -14.80 -2.90 -2.88
C ALA A 154 -14.90 -2.04 -1.62
N GLU A 155 -13.76 -1.65 -1.04
CA GLU A 155 -13.70 -0.79 0.16
C GLU A 155 -14.34 0.59 -0.08
N LEU A 156 -14.05 1.22 -1.22
CA LEU A 156 -14.67 2.49 -1.60
C LEU A 156 -16.19 2.36 -1.83
N ALA A 157 -16.63 1.25 -2.43
CA ALA A 157 -18.05 0.97 -2.61
C ALA A 157 -18.78 0.77 -1.27
N MET A 158 -18.17 0.03 -0.32
CA MET A 158 -18.69 -0.09 1.04
C MET A 158 -18.79 1.26 1.73
N ALA A 159 -17.73 2.07 1.69
CA ALA A 159 -17.69 3.39 2.30
C ALA A 159 -18.73 4.36 1.70
N SER A 160 -19.07 4.16 0.43
CA SER A 160 -20.07 4.96 -0.28
C SER A 160 -21.50 4.41 -0.16
N GLY A 161 -21.69 3.29 0.55
CA GLY A 161 -23.00 2.65 0.75
C GLY A 161 -23.50 1.78 -0.41
N ASP A 162 -22.68 1.52 -1.44
CA ASP A 162 -23.03 0.62 -2.56
C ASP A 162 -22.58 -0.82 -2.28
N GLY A 163 -23.33 -1.53 -1.43
CA GLY A 163 -23.06 -2.92 -1.07
C GLY A 163 -23.06 -3.87 -2.27
N ARG A 164 -23.91 -3.62 -3.28
CA ARG A 164 -23.95 -4.46 -4.49
C ARG A 164 -22.66 -4.32 -5.29
N ALA A 165 -22.12 -3.11 -5.46
CA ALA A 165 -20.82 -2.91 -6.10
C ALA A 165 -19.68 -3.49 -5.27
N ALA A 166 -19.72 -3.33 -3.94
CA ALA A 166 -18.72 -3.91 -3.05
C ALA A 166 -18.58 -5.42 -3.25
N VAL A 167 -19.71 -6.15 -3.24
CA VAL A 167 -19.71 -7.61 -3.44
C VAL A 167 -19.20 -7.99 -4.83
N ARG A 168 -19.57 -7.25 -5.89
CA ARG A 168 -19.05 -7.50 -7.25
C ARG A 168 -17.53 -7.37 -7.31
N HIS A 169 -16.99 -6.28 -6.79
CA HIS A 169 -15.54 -6.02 -6.80
C HIS A 169 -14.77 -7.03 -5.94
N ALA A 170 -15.30 -7.38 -4.75
CA ALA A 170 -14.67 -8.36 -3.87
C ALA A 170 -14.70 -9.78 -4.45
N THR A 171 -15.82 -10.18 -5.07
CA THR A 171 -15.94 -11.49 -5.76
C THR A 171 -14.93 -11.60 -6.89
N GLU A 172 -14.77 -10.54 -7.67
CA GLU A 172 -13.77 -10.49 -8.74
C GLU A 172 -12.33 -10.54 -8.19
N ALA A 173 -12.05 -9.85 -7.08
CA ALA A 173 -10.75 -9.93 -6.41
C ALA A 173 -10.44 -11.34 -5.89
N VAL A 174 -11.44 -12.09 -5.41
CA VAL A 174 -11.31 -13.51 -5.04
C VAL A 174 -10.98 -14.36 -6.26
N ARG A 175 -11.71 -14.19 -7.38
CA ARG A 175 -11.45 -14.91 -8.63
C ARG A 175 -10.02 -14.66 -9.13
N LEU A 176 -9.60 -13.40 -9.16
CA LEU A 176 -8.26 -12.99 -9.60
C LEU A 176 -7.18 -13.53 -8.66
N ALA A 177 -7.38 -13.52 -7.34
CA ALA A 177 -6.43 -14.06 -6.37
C ALA A 177 -6.24 -15.57 -6.51
N ARG A 178 -7.30 -16.30 -6.88
CA ARG A 178 -7.25 -17.74 -7.14
C ARG A 178 -6.58 -18.07 -8.48
N ALA A 179 -6.66 -17.17 -9.45
CA ALA A 179 -6.09 -17.31 -10.79
C ALA A 179 -4.65 -16.77 -10.94
N MET A 180 -4.02 -16.30 -9.86
CA MET A 180 -2.65 -15.76 -9.93
C MET A 180 -1.66 -16.82 -10.40
N VAL A 181 -0.86 -16.49 -11.43
CA VAL A 181 0.21 -17.34 -11.97
C VAL A 181 1.20 -17.76 -10.88
N ARG A 182 1.55 -16.83 -9.99
CA ARG A 182 2.31 -17.10 -8.76
C ARG A 182 1.33 -17.11 -7.58
N PRO A 183 0.95 -18.27 -7.05
CA PRO A 183 -0.02 -18.34 -5.97
C PRO A 183 0.44 -17.56 -4.74
N SER A 184 -0.48 -16.84 -4.11
CA SER A 184 -0.20 -16.12 -2.87
C SER A 184 -1.28 -16.40 -1.85
N ALA A 185 -0.94 -17.16 -0.81
CA ALA A 185 -1.86 -17.49 0.28
C ALA A 185 -2.42 -16.24 0.94
N ARG A 186 -1.59 -15.21 1.13
CA ARG A 186 -2.01 -13.91 1.67
C ARG A 186 -3.01 -13.19 0.78
N HIS A 187 -2.86 -13.19 -0.55
CA HIS A 187 -3.84 -12.58 -1.44
C HIS A 187 -5.18 -13.33 -1.41
N ARG A 188 -5.15 -14.67 -1.37
CA ARG A 188 -6.39 -15.46 -1.24
C ARG A 188 -7.15 -15.10 0.03
N VAL A 189 -6.50 -15.22 1.19
CA VAL A 189 -7.13 -14.92 2.50
C VAL A 189 -7.58 -13.45 2.57
N LYS A 190 -6.77 -12.49 2.12
CA LYS A 190 -7.18 -11.07 2.11
C LYS A 190 -8.37 -10.82 1.18
N SER A 191 -8.43 -11.45 0.00
CA SER A 191 -9.61 -11.35 -0.87
C SER A 191 -10.86 -11.92 -0.21
N ASP A 192 -10.76 -13.05 0.49
CA ASP A 192 -11.90 -13.63 1.20
C ASP A 192 -12.33 -12.76 2.40
N VAL A 193 -11.39 -12.13 3.12
CA VAL A 193 -11.70 -11.13 4.18
C VAL A 193 -12.48 -9.95 3.60
N VAL A 194 -12.03 -9.40 2.46
CA VAL A 194 -12.72 -8.28 1.80
C VAL A 194 -14.10 -8.70 1.30
N LEU A 195 -14.25 -9.93 0.79
CA LEU A 195 -15.55 -10.48 0.40
C LEU A 195 -16.50 -10.62 1.59
N ALA A 196 -16.02 -11.13 2.73
CA ALA A 196 -16.83 -11.22 3.94
C ALA A 196 -17.32 -9.85 4.41
N ALA A 197 -16.44 -8.84 4.43
CA ALA A 197 -16.81 -7.47 4.76
C ALA A 197 -17.82 -6.88 3.76
N ALA A 198 -17.62 -7.11 2.46
CA ALA A 198 -18.53 -6.65 1.42
C ALA A 198 -19.94 -7.29 1.54
N LEU A 199 -20.00 -8.60 1.77
CA LEU A 199 -21.28 -9.31 2.01
C LEU A 199 -21.99 -8.77 3.26
N CYS A 200 -21.24 -8.54 4.34
CA CYS A 200 -21.78 -7.93 5.56
C CYS A 200 -22.36 -6.54 5.28
N SER A 201 -21.62 -5.68 4.57
CA SER A 201 -22.09 -4.33 4.22
C SER A 201 -23.33 -4.33 3.30
N ALA A 202 -23.52 -5.39 2.51
CA ALA A 202 -24.68 -5.59 1.66
C ALA A 202 -25.88 -6.25 2.38
N GLY A 203 -25.74 -6.59 3.66
CA GLY A 203 -26.78 -7.25 4.48
C GLY A 203 -26.85 -8.78 4.34
N ASP A 204 -25.95 -9.41 3.58
CA ASP A 204 -25.89 -10.87 3.42
C ASP A 204 -25.06 -11.49 4.55
N ILE A 205 -25.60 -11.44 5.77
CA ILE A 205 -24.91 -11.81 7.01
C ILE A 205 -24.56 -13.30 7.06
N GLU A 206 -25.44 -14.18 6.58
CA GLU A 206 -25.22 -15.62 6.60
C GLU A 206 -24.00 -15.99 5.76
N ARG A 207 -23.92 -15.43 4.55
CA ARG A 207 -22.82 -15.70 3.64
C ARG A 207 -21.53 -15.00 4.06
N ALA A 208 -21.63 -13.79 4.62
CA ALA A 208 -20.50 -13.10 5.23
C ALA A 208 -19.86 -13.95 6.35
N ARG A 209 -20.69 -14.50 7.23
CA ARG A 209 -20.26 -15.39 8.32
C ARG A 209 -19.56 -16.63 7.80
N ALA A 210 -20.16 -17.33 6.83
CA ALA A 210 -19.57 -18.55 6.26
C ALA A 210 -18.17 -18.29 5.67
N VAL A 211 -18.01 -17.21 4.90
CA VAL A 211 -16.70 -16.82 4.34
C VAL A 211 -15.71 -16.43 5.45
N ALA A 212 -16.16 -15.68 6.44
CA ALA A 212 -15.31 -15.21 7.53
C ALA A 212 -14.81 -16.35 8.42
N GLU A 213 -15.67 -17.31 8.79
CA GLU A 213 -15.30 -18.47 9.63
C GLU A 213 -14.26 -19.36 8.94
N ALA A 214 -14.46 -19.67 7.66
CA ALA A 214 -13.49 -20.42 6.87
C ALA A 214 -12.13 -19.69 6.80
N SER A 215 -12.18 -18.39 6.49
CA SER A 215 -10.98 -17.54 6.37
C SER A 215 -10.25 -17.37 7.70
N LEU A 216 -10.96 -17.39 8.84
CA LEU A 216 -10.36 -17.26 10.17
C LEU A 216 -9.44 -18.44 10.46
N GLY A 217 -9.87 -19.65 10.10
CA GLY A 217 -9.07 -20.86 10.21
C GLY A 217 -7.84 -20.82 9.31
N ASP A 218 -8.00 -20.41 8.05
CA ASP A 218 -6.87 -20.23 7.12
C ASP A 218 -5.86 -19.19 7.60
N ALA A 219 -6.33 -18.03 8.04
CA ALA A 219 -5.48 -16.96 8.56
C ALA A 219 -4.68 -17.42 9.78
N GLY A 220 -5.30 -18.22 10.66
CA GLY A 220 -4.63 -18.83 11.81
C GLY A 220 -3.52 -19.81 11.41
N ARG A 221 -3.80 -20.75 10.50
CA ARG A 221 -2.81 -21.74 10.03
C ARG A 221 -1.61 -21.09 9.35
N LEU A 222 -1.83 -19.97 8.65
CA LEU A 222 -0.82 -19.27 7.87
C LEU A 222 -0.10 -18.16 8.66
N GLY A 223 -0.43 -17.95 9.94
CA GLY A 223 0.16 -16.88 10.75
C GLY A 223 -0.17 -15.47 10.25
N LEU A 224 -1.29 -15.27 9.56
CA LEU A 224 -1.71 -13.98 9.01
C LEU A 224 -2.46 -13.16 10.06
N LEU A 225 -1.76 -12.78 11.14
CA LEU A 225 -2.34 -12.17 12.34
C LEU A 225 -3.26 -10.97 12.06
N PRO A 226 -2.88 -9.99 11.19
CA PRO A 226 -3.78 -8.86 10.91
C PRO A 226 -5.10 -9.27 10.23
N LEU A 227 -5.06 -10.29 9.38
CA LEU A 227 -6.27 -10.79 8.72
C LEU A 227 -7.13 -11.59 9.69
N ARG A 228 -6.49 -12.41 10.54
CA ARG A 228 -7.17 -13.17 11.59
C ARG A 228 -7.86 -12.23 12.60
N TRP A 229 -7.20 -11.14 12.98
CA TRP A 229 -7.76 -10.09 13.81
C TRP A 229 -9.02 -9.47 13.16
N ALA A 230 -8.91 -9.05 11.90
CA ALA A 230 -10.04 -8.41 11.20
C ALA A 230 -11.25 -9.35 11.10
N LEU A 231 -11.01 -10.64 10.83
CA LEU A 231 -12.06 -11.66 10.77
C LEU A 231 -12.70 -11.91 12.14
N ALA A 232 -11.90 -11.93 13.21
CA ALA A 232 -12.42 -12.07 14.57
C ALA A 232 -13.31 -10.87 14.94
N CYS A 233 -12.90 -9.64 14.63
CA CYS A 233 -13.72 -8.44 14.82
C CYS A 233 -15.05 -8.54 14.07
N LEU A 234 -15.01 -8.86 12.77
CA LEU A 234 -16.21 -9.01 11.97
C LEU A 234 -17.17 -10.06 12.56
N LEU A 235 -16.65 -11.23 12.95
CA LEU A 235 -17.45 -12.32 13.51
C LEU A 235 -18.01 -12.02 14.91
N ILE A 236 -17.35 -11.17 15.70
CA ILE A 236 -17.89 -10.68 16.98
C ILE A 236 -19.15 -9.85 16.71
N ASP A 237 -19.11 -8.98 15.69
CA ASP A 237 -20.20 -8.05 15.39
C ASP A 237 -21.40 -8.76 14.73
N ILE A 238 -21.16 -9.69 13.79
CA ILE A 238 -22.24 -10.38 13.05
C ILE A 238 -22.67 -11.72 13.68
N GLY A 239 -21.99 -12.12 14.76
CA GLY A 239 -22.13 -13.42 15.42
C GLY A 239 -21.51 -14.58 14.62
N SER A 240 -20.95 -15.55 15.33
CA SER A 240 -20.47 -16.82 14.76
C SER A 240 -21.35 -17.97 15.22
N VAL A 241 -21.51 -18.98 14.35
CA VAL A 241 -22.19 -20.25 14.68
C VAL A 241 -21.19 -21.35 15.00
N THR A 242 -19.94 -21.20 14.53
CA THR A 242 -18.87 -22.17 14.74
C THR A 242 -18.04 -21.87 16.00
N PHE A 243 -17.85 -20.60 16.36
CA PHE A 243 -16.99 -20.18 17.47
C PHE A 243 -17.78 -19.51 18.59
N GLN A 244 -17.45 -19.85 19.83
CA GLN A 244 -18.00 -19.16 20.99
C GLN A 244 -17.50 -17.70 21.05
N PRO A 245 -18.33 -16.72 21.47
CA PRO A 245 -17.94 -15.31 21.55
C PRO A 245 -16.67 -15.06 22.36
N ARG A 246 -16.50 -15.75 23.50
CA ARG A 246 -15.28 -15.67 24.32
C ARG A 246 -14.03 -16.05 23.54
N LYS A 247 -14.11 -17.06 22.67
CA LYS A 247 -12.96 -17.51 21.88
C LYS A 247 -12.58 -16.49 20.81
N LEU A 248 -13.55 -15.83 20.19
CA LEU A 248 -13.30 -14.76 19.22
C LEU A 248 -12.65 -13.53 19.88
N LEU A 249 -13.10 -13.16 21.08
CA LEU A 249 -12.48 -12.09 21.87
C LEU A 249 -11.03 -12.41 22.21
N GLU A 250 -10.75 -13.65 22.67
CA GLU A 250 -9.39 -14.12 22.94
C GLU A 250 -8.51 -14.03 21.68
N ILE A 251 -8.99 -14.52 20.53
CA ILE A 251 -8.27 -14.44 19.25
C ILE A 251 -7.97 -12.98 18.89
N ARG A 252 -8.98 -12.10 18.97
CA ARG A 252 -8.84 -10.68 18.68
C ARG A 252 -7.76 -10.06 19.58
N ASP A 253 -7.81 -10.30 20.88
CA ASP A 253 -6.93 -9.64 21.85
C ASP A 253 -5.49 -10.15 21.74
N ILE A 254 -5.29 -11.46 21.52
CA ILE A 254 -3.97 -12.04 21.23
C ILE A 254 -3.39 -11.43 19.95
N CYS A 255 -4.13 -11.45 18.84
CA CYS A 255 -3.64 -10.86 17.59
C CYS A 255 -3.36 -9.37 17.74
N ALA A 256 -4.20 -8.62 18.45
CA ALA A 256 -3.96 -7.20 18.70
C ALA A 256 -2.67 -6.95 19.50
N GLY A 257 -2.39 -7.78 20.51
CA GLY A 257 -1.16 -7.72 21.29
C GLY A 257 0.09 -8.00 20.46
N GLU A 258 0.06 -9.06 19.65
CA GLU A 258 1.18 -9.42 18.77
C GLU A 258 1.43 -8.37 17.68
N ILE A 259 0.36 -7.84 17.09
CA ILE A 259 0.45 -6.77 16.08
C ILE A 259 1.06 -5.50 16.70
N ARG A 260 0.70 -5.15 17.94
CA ARG A 260 1.34 -4.04 18.67
C ARG A 260 2.81 -4.28 18.94
N HIS A 261 3.17 -5.50 19.34
CA HIS A 261 4.57 -5.87 19.57
C HIS A 261 5.41 -5.78 18.29
N ALA A 262 4.80 -6.07 17.13
CA ALA A 262 5.40 -5.90 15.81
C ALA A 262 5.45 -4.44 15.31
N GLY A 263 5.10 -3.46 16.14
CA GLY A 263 5.23 -2.03 15.84
C GLY A 263 3.97 -1.33 15.30
N ALA A 264 2.84 -2.04 15.16
CA ALA A 264 1.60 -1.42 14.69
C ALA A 264 0.77 -0.82 15.83
N THR A 265 0.42 0.47 15.72
CA THR A 265 -0.41 1.16 16.71
C THR A 265 -1.84 1.38 16.21
N TRP A 266 -2.81 0.78 16.91
CA TRP A 266 -4.23 1.02 16.70
C TRP A 266 -4.65 2.36 17.30
N ARG A 267 -5.52 3.12 16.62
CA ARG A 267 -6.23 4.21 17.30
C ARG A 267 -7.18 3.58 18.32
N SER A 268 -7.04 3.94 19.59
CA SER A 268 -8.15 3.78 20.53
C SER A 268 -9.30 4.64 20.01
N ALA A 269 -10.46 4.02 19.77
CA ALA A 269 -11.70 4.73 19.51
C ALA A 269 -12.09 5.61 20.70
#